data_AF-A0A4Y3UKT2-F1
#
_entry.id   AF-A0A4Y3UKT2-F1
#
_cell.length_a   1.000
_cell.length_b   1.000
_cell.length_c   1.000
_cell.angle_alpha   90.00
_cell.angle_beta   90.00
_cell.angle_gamma   90.00
#
_symmetry.space_group_name_H-M   'P 1'
#
loop_
_entity.id
_entity.type
_entity.pdbx_description
1 polymer ?
#
loop_
_entity_poly.entity_id
_entity_poly.type
_entity_poly.pdbx_seq_one_letter_code
_entity_poly.pdbx_strand_id
1 'polypeptide(L)'
;MLSDDPPGSRGHVVLDALAGREPPAAPRTHGFNLVEVDADGARVTMWDGRSVRRAALAPGIHMIAHDDVDEERTARIAAWHDRFPVPDDGDARWWRPWLDVLERASADGATDDRAIVRDNRPFGYPTLSLLVCAASVDAAGVRLSSAAFDQPGRWNRPELV
;
A
#
# COMPACT_ATOMS: atom_id res chain seq x y z
N MET A 1 -8.94 -8.68 -27.69
CA MET A 1 -7.49 -8.95 -27.73
C MET A 1 -6.80 -7.88 -26.90
N LEU A 2 -6.21 -8.27 -25.78
CA LEU A 2 -5.21 -7.41 -25.13
C LEU A 2 -4.01 -7.36 -26.10
N SER A 3 -3.49 -6.16 -26.39
CA SER A 3 -2.30 -6.00 -27.24
C SER A 3 -1.10 -6.72 -26.60
N ASP A 4 -0.27 -7.39 -27.41
CA ASP A 4 0.99 -8.02 -26.97
C ASP A 4 2.08 -7.00 -26.56
N ASP A 5 1.78 -5.70 -26.65
CA ASP A 5 2.68 -4.66 -26.18
C ASP A 5 2.88 -4.76 -24.66
N PRO A 6 4.12 -4.65 -24.17
CA PRO A 6 4.39 -4.67 -22.75
C PRO A 6 3.65 -3.52 -22.04
N PRO A 7 3.11 -3.75 -20.84
CA PRO A 7 2.44 -2.69 -20.09
C PRO A 7 3.38 -1.53 -19.82
N GLY A 8 2.85 -0.31 -19.91
CA GLY A 8 3.54 0.91 -19.57
C GLY A 8 3.88 1.00 -18.08
N SER A 9 4.80 1.90 -17.76
CA SER A 9 5.20 2.19 -16.38
C SER A 9 4.04 2.76 -15.57
N ARG A 10 3.85 2.28 -14.32
CA ARG A 10 2.88 2.88 -13.38
C ARG A 10 3.27 4.28 -12.93
N GLY A 11 4.50 4.74 -13.17
CA GLY A 11 4.98 6.05 -12.72
C GLY A 11 4.16 7.23 -13.24
N HIS A 12 3.59 7.14 -14.45
CA HIS A 12 2.74 8.21 -14.98
C HIS A 12 1.41 8.35 -14.21
N VAL A 13 0.92 7.29 -13.57
CA VAL A 13 -0.40 7.28 -12.90
C VAL A 13 -0.46 8.35 -11.80
N VAL A 14 0.62 8.49 -11.03
CA VAL A 14 0.71 9.52 -9.97
C VAL A 14 0.79 10.92 -10.58
N LEU A 15 1.54 11.09 -11.67
CA LEU A 15 1.67 12.39 -12.35
C LEU A 15 0.37 12.83 -13.01
N ASP A 16 -0.40 11.89 -13.56
CA ASP A 16 -1.73 12.13 -14.11
C ASP A 16 -2.72 12.53 -13.03
N ALA A 17 -2.75 11.82 -11.90
CA ALA A 17 -3.59 12.14 -10.75
C ALA A 17 -3.31 13.56 -10.22
N LEU A 18 -2.04 13.93 -10.06
CA LEU A 18 -1.63 15.28 -9.66
C LEU A 18 -2.05 16.37 -10.67
N ALA A 19 -2.18 16.00 -11.95
CA ALA A 19 -2.69 16.88 -12.99
C ALA A 19 -4.23 16.84 -13.13
N GLY A 20 -4.94 16.19 -12.21
CA GLY A 20 -6.39 16.04 -12.24
C GLY A 20 -6.90 15.12 -13.35
N ARG A 21 -6.04 14.27 -13.91
CA ARG A 21 -6.41 13.30 -14.95
C ARG A 21 -6.76 11.97 -14.33
N GLU A 22 -7.98 11.51 -14.62
CA GLU A 22 -8.43 10.19 -14.20
C GLU A 22 -7.76 9.07 -15.03
N PRO A 23 -7.51 7.89 -14.42
CA PRO A 23 -7.14 6.71 -15.19
C PRO A 23 -8.22 6.37 -16.22
N PRO A 24 -7.84 5.94 -17.44
CA PRO A 24 -8.80 5.45 -18.42
C PRO A 24 -9.47 4.17 -17.89
N ALA A 25 -10.61 3.79 -18.47
CA ALA A 25 -11.35 2.58 -18.05
C ALA A 25 -10.53 1.27 -18.16
N ALA A 26 -9.54 1.24 -19.06
CA ALA A 26 -8.60 0.13 -19.22
C ALA A 26 -7.15 0.69 -19.31
N PRO A 27 -6.50 0.98 -18.17
CA PRO A 27 -5.12 1.42 -18.12
C PRO A 27 -4.19 0.39 -18.74
N ARG A 28 -3.24 0.85 -19.57
CA ARG A 28 -2.20 -0.01 -20.16
C ARG A 28 -1.02 -0.19 -19.22
N THR A 29 -1.29 -0.50 -17.95
CA THR A 29 -0.28 -0.71 -16.90
C THR A 29 -0.59 -2.00 -16.14
N HIS A 30 0.39 -2.51 -15.38
CA HIS A 30 0.11 -3.53 -14.37
C HIS A 30 -0.85 -2.98 -13.31
N GLY A 31 -1.53 -3.90 -12.61
CA GLY A 31 -2.44 -3.54 -11.53
C GLY A 31 -1.79 -2.62 -10.48
N PHE A 32 -2.61 -1.72 -9.92
CA PHE A 32 -2.18 -0.72 -8.97
C PHE A 32 -3.30 -0.34 -8.00
N ASN A 33 -2.88 0.16 -6.84
CA ASN A 33 -3.69 0.92 -5.92
C ASN A 33 -3.09 2.33 -5.85
N LEU A 34 -3.87 3.34 -6.20
CA LEU A 34 -3.54 4.76 -6.07
C LEU A 34 -4.30 5.30 -4.87
N VAL A 35 -3.57 5.75 -3.84
CA VAL A 35 -4.15 6.41 -2.68
C VAL A 35 -3.97 7.91 -2.85
N GLU A 36 -5.08 8.65 -2.74
CA GLU A 36 -5.11 10.10 -2.81
C GLU A 36 -5.70 10.62 -1.50
N VAL A 37 -5.04 11.62 -0.91
CA VAL A 37 -5.45 12.24 0.35
C VAL A 37 -5.43 13.76 0.15
N ASP A 38 -6.55 14.41 0.46
CA ASP A 38 -6.72 15.86 0.41
C ASP A 38 -7.63 16.33 1.55
N ALA A 39 -8.09 17.58 1.50
CA ALA A 39 -8.93 18.16 2.53
C ALA A 39 -10.32 17.50 2.64
N ASP A 40 -10.79 16.81 1.59
CA ASP A 40 -12.09 16.11 1.58
C ASP A 40 -11.97 14.67 2.13
N GLY A 41 -10.75 14.18 2.35
CA GLY A 41 -10.47 12.89 2.96
C GLY A 41 -9.51 12.03 2.15
N ALA A 42 -9.66 10.70 2.26
CA ALA A 42 -8.83 9.74 1.54
C ALA A 42 -9.69 8.89 0.58
N ARG A 43 -9.15 8.63 -0.62
CA ARG A 43 -9.76 7.76 -1.61
C ARG A 43 -8.72 6.80 -2.20
N VAL A 44 -9.19 5.65 -2.65
CA VAL A 44 -8.37 4.66 -3.35
C VAL A 44 -8.95 4.41 -4.74
N THR A 45 -8.12 4.57 -5.77
CA THR A 45 -8.42 4.09 -7.13
C THR A 45 -7.64 2.81 -7.39
N MET A 46 -8.33 1.73 -7.76
CA MET A 46 -7.77 0.40 -7.92
C MET A 46 -7.94 -0.09 -9.35
N TRP A 47 -6.88 -0.67 -9.91
CA TRP A 47 -6.87 -1.33 -11.22
C TRP A 47 -6.37 -2.76 -11.03
N ASP A 48 -7.23 -3.75 -11.32
CA ASP A 48 -6.92 -5.18 -11.15
C ASP A 48 -6.57 -5.88 -12.47
N GLY A 49 -6.45 -5.13 -13.57
CA GLY A 49 -6.30 -5.69 -14.92
C GLY A 49 -7.63 -5.92 -15.66
N ARG A 50 -8.78 -5.73 -15.00
CA ARG A 50 -10.11 -5.92 -15.59
C ARG A 50 -11.00 -4.70 -15.47
N SER A 51 -11.01 -4.04 -14.31
CA SER A 51 -11.84 -2.86 -14.06
C SER A 51 -11.15 -1.85 -13.16
N VAL A 52 -11.40 -0.56 -13.41
CA VAL A 52 -11.04 0.53 -12.50
C VAL A 52 -12.16 0.68 -11.47
N ARG A 53 -11.83 0.60 -10.19
CA ARG A 53 -12.76 0.79 -9.06
C ARG A 53 -12.27 1.92 -8.17
N ARG A 54 -13.21 2.58 -7.48
CA ARG A 54 -12.92 3.67 -6.56
C ARG A 54 -13.67 3.48 -5.26
N ALA A 55 -12.98 3.73 -4.15
CA ALA A 55 -13.55 3.70 -2.81
C ALA A 55 -13.12 4.95 -2.04
N ALA A 56 -14.07 5.65 -1.44
CA ALA A 56 -13.78 6.63 -0.40
C ALA A 56 -13.50 5.90 0.91
N LEU A 57 -12.45 6.28 1.62
CA LEU A 57 -12.11 5.71 2.92
C LEU A 57 -12.78 6.53 4.01
N ALA A 58 -13.48 5.84 4.91
CA ALA A 58 -14.03 6.47 6.11
C ALA A 58 -12.91 6.77 7.12
N PRO A 59 -13.16 7.57 8.16
CA PRO A 59 -12.24 7.67 9.28
C PRO A 59 -12.04 6.29 9.93
N GLY A 60 -10.79 5.85 10.06
CA GLY A 60 -10.45 4.55 10.61
C GLY A 60 -9.10 4.02 10.15
N ILE A 61 -8.85 2.76 10.46
CA ILE A 61 -7.71 1.99 9.94
C ILE A 61 -8.25 1.19 8.76
N HIS A 62 -7.50 1.19 7.66
CA HIS A 62 -7.82 0.46 6.45
C HIS A 62 -6.59 -0.30 5.95
N MET A 63 -6.78 -1.52 5.45
CA MET A 63 -5.77 -2.28 4.74
C MET A 63 -6.15 -2.43 3.27
N ILE A 64 -5.22 -2.08 2.38
CA ILE A 64 -5.43 -2.13 0.93
C ILE A 64 -4.58 -3.27 0.36
N ALA A 65 -5.22 -4.23 -0.30
CA ALA A 65 -4.55 -5.33 -0.99
C ALA A 65 -4.84 -5.30 -2.50
N HIS A 66 -4.43 -6.35 -3.21
CA HIS A 66 -4.66 -6.46 -4.66
C HIS A 66 -6.13 -6.75 -5.01
N ASP A 67 -6.89 -7.34 -4.08
CA ASP A 67 -8.30 -7.63 -4.28
C ASP A 67 -9.18 -6.42 -4.00
N ASP A 68 -9.15 -5.84 -2.80
CA ASP A 68 -9.94 -4.65 -2.45
C ASP A 68 -9.41 -3.97 -1.18
N VAL A 69 -10.08 -2.88 -0.77
CA VAL A 69 -9.97 -2.29 0.57
C VAL A 69 -10.71 -3.18 1.58
N ASP A 70 -10.04 -3.51 2.69
CA ASP A 70 -10.57 -4.30 3.81
C ASP A 70 -11.24 -5.63 3.41
N GLU A 71 -10.79 -6.23 2.30
CA GLU A 71 -11.32 -7.50 1.82
C GLU A 71 -10.89 -8.66 2.74
N GLU A 72 -11.83 -9.16 3.55
CA GLU A 72 -11.61 -10.27 4.49
C GLU A 72 -11.14 -11.57 3.82
N ARG A 73 -11.44 -11.78 2.53
CA ARG A 73 -10.91 -12.95 1.79
C ARG A 73 -9.40 -12.85 1.58
N THR A 74 -8.80 -11.67 1.72
CA THR A 74 -7.34 -11.50 1.69
C THR A 74 -6.75 -11.95 3.03
N ALA A 75 -5.98 -13.04 3.04
CA ALA A 75 -5.40 -13.65 4.24
C ALA A 75 -4.69 -12.67 5.19
N ARG A 76 -3.94 -11.69 4.66
CA ARG A 76 -3.24 -10.69 5.49
C ARG A 76 -4.17 -9.64 6.09
N ILE A 77 -5.27 -9.29 5.41
CA ILE A 77 -6.26 -8.35 5.94
C ILE A 77 -6.98 -9.04 7.11
N ALA A 78 -7.52 -10.24 6.87
CA ALA A 78 -8.17 -11.03 7.93
C ALA A 78 -7.27 -11.28 9.16
N ALA A 79 -5.96 -11.47 8.95
CA ALA A 79 -5.04 -11.73 10.05
C ALA A 79 -4.63 -10.47 10.85
N TRP A 80 -4.51 -9.31 10.19
CA TRP A 80 -3.78 -8.17 10.74
C TRP A 80 -4.56 -6.86 10.84
N HIS A 81 -5.68 -6.68 10.13
CA HIS A 81 -6.42 -5.42 10.09
C HIS A 81 -6.68 -4.84 11.49
N ASP A 82 -7.34 -5.63 12.35
CA ASP A 82 -7.70 -5.21 13.70
C ASP A 82 -6.53 -5.23 14.71
N ARG A 83 -5.31 -5.54 14.24
CA ARG A 83 -4.11 -5.57 15.08
C ARG A 83 -3.34 -4.26 15.05
N PHE A 84 -3.63 -3.37 14.11
CA PHE A 84 -3.06 -2.03 14.08
C PHE A 84 -3.75 -1.16 15.14
N PRO A 85 -2.99 -0.55 16.07
CA PRO A 85 -3.57 0.33 17.06
C PRO A 85 -3.95 1.67 16.42
N VAL A 86 -5.00 2.30 16.94
CA VAL A 86 -5.35 3.68 16.59
C VAL A 86 -4.14 4.58 16.89
N PRO A 87 -3.64 5.36 15.92
CA PRO A 87 -2.56 6.31 16.13
C PRO A 87 -2.91 7.34 17.23
N ASP A 88 -1.90 7.75 18.00
CA ASP A 88 -2.01 8.92 18.87
C ASP A 88 -1.68 10.18 18.05
N ASP A 89 -2.68 11.02 17.81
CA ASP A 89 -2.55 12.26 17.02
C ASP A 89 -1.52 13.25 17.59
N GLY A 90 -1.16 13.12 18.88
CA GLY A 90 -0.12 13.92 19.53
C GLY A 90 1.30 13.39 19.36
N ASP A 91 1.48 12.14 18.92
CA ASP A 91 2.80 11.51 18.79
C ASP A 91 3.40 11.77 17.40
N ALA A 92 4.51 12.51 17.37
CA ALA A 92 5.28 12.74 16.14
C ALA A 92 5.83 11.45 15.51
N ARG A 93 5.82 10.32 16.24
CA ARG A 93 6.24 8.99 15.79
C ARG A 93 5.13 7.94 15.98
N TRP A 94 3.87 8.34 15.77
CA TRP A 94 2.67 7.50 15.89
C TRP A 94 2.76 6.14 15.20
N TRP A 95 3.63 5.98 14.19
CA TRP A 95 3.83 4.74 13.44
C TRP A 95 4.65 3.68 14.18
N ARG A 96 5.33 3.99 15.29
CA ARG A 96 6.18 3.02 16.00
C ARG A 96 5.41 1.76 16.43
N PRO A 97 4.21 1.86 17.03
CA PRO A 97 3.38 0.69 17.31
C PRO A 97 2.95 -0.09 16.06
N TRP A 98 2.80 0.58 14.91
CA TRP A 98 2.50 -0.09 13.64
C TRP A 98 3.70 -0.90 13.14
N LEU A 99 4.93 -0.43 13.33
CA LEU A 99 6.13 -1.22 13.04
C LEU A 99 6.21 -2.48 13.92
N ASP A 100 5.70 -2.44 15.16
CA ASP A 100 5.61 -3.64 16.01
C ASP A 100 4.60 -4.66 15.46
N VAL A 101 3.52 -4.20 14.80
CA VAL A 101 2.59 -5.08 14.08
C VAL A 101 3.29 -5.72 12.88
N LEU A 102 4.05 -4.95 12.11
CA LEU A 102 4.80 -5.46 10.95
C LEU A 102 5.87 -6.49 11.36
N GLU A 103 6.54 -6.29 12.49
CA GLU A 103 7.46 -7.27 13.09
C GLU A 103 6.74 -8.60 13.34
N ARG A 104 5.58 -8.57 14.01
CA ARG A 104 4.78 -9.77 14.27
C ARG A 104 4.26 -10.40 12.97
N ALA A 105 3.86 -9.60 12.00
CA ALA A 105 3.39 -10.05 10.69
C ALA A 105 4.48 -10.70 9.84
N SER A 106 5.74 -10.60 10.26
CA SER A 106 6.89 -11.16 9.54
C SER A 106 7.45 -12.43 10.19
N ALA A 107 6.91 -12.85 11.34
CA ALA A 107 7.42 -13.98 12.12
C ALA A 107 7.39 -15.32 11.35
N ASP A 108 6.36 -15.53 10.54
CA ASP A 108 6.17 -16.76 9.75
C ASP A 108 6.89 -16.71 8.38
N GLY A 109 7.63 -15.63 8.11
CA GLY A 109 8.42 -15.46 6.91
C GLY A 109 7.68 -14.80 5.73
N ALA A 110 8.47 -14.32 4.77
CA ALA A 110 8.01 -13.43 3.69
C ALA A 110 7.17 -14.11 2.59
N THR A 111 7.02 -15.43 2.66
CA THR A 111 6.21 -16.24 1.73
C THR A 111 4.91 -16.73 2.35
N ASP A 112 4.64 -16.45 3.64
CA ASP A 112 3.33 -16.76 4.22
C ASP A 112 2.25 -15.89 3.56
N ASP A 113 1.05 -16.44 3.36
CA ASP A 113 -0.05 -15.70 2.73
C ASP A 113 -0.52 -14.50 3.55
N ARG A 114 -0.33 -14.55 4.87
CA ARG A 114 -0.61 -13.49 5.82
C ARG A 114 0.51 -12.46 5.93
N ALA A 115 1.67 -12.69 5.31
CA ALA A 115 2.79 -11.77 5.36
C ALA A 115 2.43 -10.43 4.70
N ILE A 116 2.80 -9.33 5.36
CA ILE A 116 2.68 -7.97 4.81
C ILE A 116 3.95 -7.59 4.04
N VAL A 117 5.12 -7.82 4.63
CA VAL A 117 6.43 -7.69 3.98
C VAL A 117 6.75 -9.00 3.26
N ARG A 118 6.90 -8.94 1.94
CA ARG A 118 6.86 -10.14 1.10
C ARG A 118 8.02 -10.28 0.13
N ASP A 119 8.33 -11.55 -0.15
CA ASP A 119 9.06 -11.99 -1.32
C ASP A 119 8.12 -12.82 -2.20
N ASN A 120 7.68 -12.25 -3.33
CA ASN A 120 6.76 -12.94 -4.22
C ASN A 120 7.45 -13.74 -5.33
N ARG A 121 8.79 -13.74 -5.40
CA ARG A 121 9.54 -14.46 -6.45
C ARG A 121 9.27 -15.96 -6.45
N PRO A 122 9.14 -16.65 -5.30
CA PRO A 122 8.77 -18.07 -5.27
C PRO A 122 7.40 -18.37 -5.90
N PHE A 123 6.53 -17.37 -6.02
CA PHE A 123 5.22 -17.48 -6.66
C PHE A 123 5.23 -17.03 -8.14
N GLY A 124 6.41 -16.75 -8.72
CA GLY A 124 6.55 -16.32 -10.10
C GLY A 124 6.37 -14.82 -10.34
N TYR A 125 6.18 -14.00 -9.28
CA TYR A 125 6.06 -12.56 -9.42
C TYR A 125 7.36 -11.86 -9.03
N PRO A 126 7.98 -11.05 -9.92
CA PRO A 126 9.26 -10.40 -9.67
C PRO A 126 9.13 -9.16 -8.78
N THR A 127 8.43 -9.28 -7.65
CA THR A 127 8.15 -8.17 -6.72
C THR A 127 8.59 -8.52 -5.31
N LEU A 128 9.20 -7.54 -4.65
CA LEU A 128 9.63 -7.58 -3.27
C LEU A 128 9.10 -6.34 -2.55
N SER A 129 8.81 -6.45 -1.26
CA SER A 129 8.67 -5.25 -0.42
C SER A 129 10.04 -4.57 -0.31
N LEU A 130 10.10 -3.26 -0.57
CA LEU A 130 11.38 -2.52 -0.67
C LEU A 130 11.61 -1.52 0.47
N LEU A 131 10.54 -0.94 1.02
CA LEU A 131 10.61 0.13 2.00
C LEU A 131 9.35 0.16 2.87
N VAL A 132 9.42 0.91 3.95
CA VAL A 132 8.27 1.37 4.74
C VAL A 132 8.23 2.90 4.70
N CYS A 133 7.03 3.44 4.61
CA CYS A 133 6.76 4.88 4.62
C CYS A 133 5.61 5.17 5.58
N ALA A 134 5.83 6.07 6.52
CA ALA A 134 4.79 6.70 7.32
C ALA A 134 4.59 8.12 6.80
N ALA A 135 3.34 8.49 6.53
CA ALA A 135 3.00 9.83 6.06
C ALA A 135 1.81 10.38 6.84
N SER A 136 1.91 11.63 7.28
CA SER A 136 0.81 12.42 7.83
C SER A 136 0.49 13.55 6.86
N VAL A 137 -0.79 13.72 6.54
CA VAL A 137 -1.29 14.77 5.64
C VAL A 137 -2.28 15.61 6.43
N ASP A 138 -2.05 16.91 6.50
CA ASP A 138 -2.93 17.87 7.15
C ASP A 138 -2.92 19.22 6.40
N ALA A 139 -3.66 20.20 6.91
CA ALA A 139 -3.73 21.53 6.31
C ALA A 139 -2.39 22.28 6.29
N ALA A 140 -1.41 21.88 7.11
CA ALA A 140 -0.05 22.43 7.10
C ALA A 140 0.87 21.73 6.07
N GLY A 141 0.44 20.60 5.51
CA GLY A 141 1.11 19.91 4.41
C GLY A 141 1.33 18.42 4.69
N VAL A 142 2.45 17.89 4.19
CA VAL A 142 2.81 16.48 4.30
C VAL A 142 4.07 16.33 5.15
N ARG A 143 4.00 15.49 6.19
CA ARG A 143 5.16 14.98 6.93
C ARG A 143 5.38 13.53 6.52
N LEU A 144 6.57 13.18 6.05
CA LEU A 144 6.92 11.85 5.58
C LEU A 144 8.16 11.35 6.31
N SER A 145 8.11 10.10 6.77
CA SER A 145 9.27 9.39 7.28
C SER A 145 9.36 8.02 6.64
N SER A 146 10.52 7.68 6.07
CA SER A 146 10.66 6.47 5.27
C SER A 146 12.05 5.85 5.38
N ALA A 147 12.14 4.55 5.15
CA ALA A 147 13.42 3.86 5.00
C ALA A 147 13.26 2.59 4.16
N ALA A 148 14.28 2.32 3.35
CA ALA A 148 14.40 1.10 2.60
C ALA A 148 14.81 -0.07 3.51
N PHE A 149 14.43 -1.28 3.12
CA PHE A 149 14.90 -2.49 3.76
C PHE A 149 16.34 -2.80 3.32
N ASP A 150 17.20 -3.17 4.27
CA ASP A 150 18.58 -3.61 3.99
C ASP A 150 18.61 -4.86 3.11
N GLN A 151 17.63 -5.73 3.30
CA GLN A 151 17.38 -6.90 2.46
C GLN A 151 15.93 -6.84 1.95
N PRO A 152 15.73 -6.50 0.66
CA PRO A 152 14.41 -6.48 0.03
C PRO A 152 13.62 -7.77 0.25
N GLY A 153 12.34 -7.63 0.57
CA GLY A 153 11.43 -8.74 0.84
C GLY A 153 11.61 -9.41 2.20
N ARG A 154 12.50 -8.90 3.06
CA ARG A 154 12.65 -9.38 4.44
C ARG A 154 12.40 -8.24 5.41
N TRP A 155 11.70 -8.54 6.49
CA TRP A 155 11.63 -7.62 7.61
C TRP A 155 12.99 -7.57 8.32
N ASN A 156 13.62 -6.41 8.21
CA ASN A 156 14.84 -6.01 8.89
C ASN A 156 14.54 -4.61 9.43
N ARG A 157 13.84 -4.59 10.58
CA ARG A 157 13.18 -3.41 11.15
C ARG A 157 13.90 -2.10 10.81
N PRO A 158 13.34 -1.28 9.90
CA PRO A 158 14.02 -0.09 9.41
C PRO A 158 13.88 1.06 10.42
N GLU A 159 14.89 1.93 10.46
CA GLU A 159 14.80 3.21 11.16
C GLU A 159 14.25 4.26 10.20
N LEU A 160 12.99 4.65 10.38
CA LEU A 160 12.37 5.70 9.57
C LEU A 160 12.96 7.06 9.95
N VAL A 161 13.47 7.78 8.95
CA VAL A 161 14.06 9.13 9.06
C VAL A 161 13.20 10.18 8.40
#